data_AF-A0A822XMT0-F1
#
_entry.id   AF-A0A822XMT0-F1
#
_cell.length_a   1.000
_cell.length_b   1.000
_cell.length_c   1.000
_cell.angle_alpha   90.00
_cell.angle_beta   90.00
_cell.angle_gamma   90.00
#
_symmetry.space_group_name_H-M   'P 1'
#
loop_
_entity.id
_entity.type
_entity.pdbx_description
1 polymer ?
#
loop_
_entity_poly.entity_id
_entity_poly.type
_entity_poly.pdbx_seq_one_letter_code
_entity_poly.pdbx_strand_id
1 'polypeptide(L)'
;MGQGDEMELEAQAQIWKYIFSFVDSFTLRSAVELGIPDIIHSQGRPITLSQLSACLPIDYANPDRLNRLMRYLVSIGIFSREHGSADDEDDQEDKFGLTCLSKLLVRKLENNMVPFSMLDFKVLMEPWYHLTWSLDGRASGVTAFERVYGTKFWDYAGQDLEFGEKLNEAMACDTSSTMPTLLQQFNQVFADMSSVVDVGGGTGTAAMAIAKSFPNVKCTVFDHPHVVVDDQSDSGGVAKVSGDMFNFIPRADNLLLKVGA
;
A
#
# COMPACT_ATOMS: atom_id res chain seq x y z
N MET A 1 31.36 -13.50 -28.74
CA MET A 1 29.97 -13.07 -28.88
C MET A 1 29.97 -11.75 -29.61
N GLY A 2 29.15 -11.58 -30.63
CA GLY A 2 28.99 -10.29 -31.29
C GLY A 2 28.14 -9.36 -30.44
N GLN A 3 28.24 -8.04 -30.64
CA GLN A 3 27.40 -7.05 -29.96
C GLN A 3 25.89 -7.32 -30.13
N GLY A 4 25.48 -7.98 -31.23
CA GLY A 4 24.10 -8.40 -31.44
C GLY A 4 23.64 -9.54 -30.51
N ASP A 5 24.54 -10.47 -30.18
CA ASP A 5 24.23 -11.62 -29.30
C ASP A 5 24.06 -11.17 -27.85
N GLU A 6 24.86 -10.19 -27.40
CA GLU A 6 24.77 -9.61 -26.05
C GLU A 6 23.46 -8.85 -25.84
N MET A 7 23.05 -8.04 -26.83
CA MET A 7 21.79 -7.29 -26.80
C MET A 7 20.57 -8.21 -26.76
N GLU A 8 20.61 -9.34 -27.49
CA GLU A 8 19.52 -10.32 -27.47
C GLU A 8 19.40 -11.02 -26.11
N LEU A 9 20.52 -11.37 -25.48
CA LEU A 9 20.54 -11.97 -24.14
C LEU A 9 20.02 -11.02 -23.06
N GLU A 10 20.38 -9.74 -23.12
CA GLU A 10 19.85 -8.71 -22.22
C GLU A 10 18.34 -8.53 -22.37
N ALA A 11 17.85 -8.49 -23.62
CA ALA A 11 16.43 -8.41 -23.91
C ALA A 11 15.66 -9.64 -23.39
N GLN A 12 16.24 -10.83 -23.54
CA GLN A 12 15.68 -12.04 -22.94
C GLN A 12 15.62 -11.90 -21.41
N ALA A 13 16.72 -11.59 -20.73
CA ALA A 13 16.71 -11.42 -19.27
C ALA A 13 15.65 -10.40 -18.80
N GLN A 14 15.45 -9.32 -19.56
CA GLN A 14 14.45 -8.33 -19.25
C GLN A 14 13.01 -8.84 -19.43
N ILE A 15 12.71 -9.61 -20.48
CA ILE A 15 11.36 -10.17 -20.65
C ILE A 15 11.04 -11.21 -19.56
N TRP A 16 12.03 -12.01 -19.15
CA TRP A 16 11.88 -12.93 -18.03
C TRP A 16 11.50 -12.18 -16.74
N LYS A 17 12.12 -11.02 -16.47
CA LYS A 17 11.76 -10.18 -15.32
C LYS A 17 10.29 -9.74 -15.35
N TYR A 18 9.77 -9.36 -16.51
CA TYR A 18 8.35 -8.98 -16.61
C TYR A 18 7.40 -10.17 -16.47
N ILE A 19 7.71 -11.30 -17.12
CA ILE A 19 6.90 -12.53 -17.04
C ILE A 19 6.78 -13.03 -15.60
N PHE A 20 7.86 -12.96 -14.82
CA PHE A 20 7.90 -13.45 -13.45
C PHE A 20 7.78 -12.35 -12.38
N SER A 21 7.41 -11.13 -12.76
CA SER A 21 7.27 -9.98 -11.85
C SER A 21 6.28 -10.23 -10.71
N PHE A 22 5.29 -11.10 -10.89
CA PHE A 22 4.37 -11.51 -9.82
C PHE A 22 5.10 -12.13 -8.62
N VAL A 23 6.26 -12.78 -8.83
CA VAL A 23 7.09 -13.36 -7.76
C VAL A 23 7.54 -12.27 -6.79
N ASP A 24 7.86 -11.07 -7.27
CA ASP A 24 8.23 -9.93 -6.41
C ASP A 24 7.09 -9.59 -5.45
N SER A 25 5.87 -9.44 -5.98
CA SER A 25 4.68 -9.10 -5.18
C SER A 25 4.35 -10.16 -4.13
N PHE A 26 4.39 -11.45 -4.49
CA PHE A 26 4.02 -12.53 -3.56
C PHE A 26 5.11 -12.82 -2.52
N THR A 27 6.40 -12.68 -2.87
CA THR A 27 7.48 -12.83 -1.88
C THR A 27 7.51 -11.67 -0.89
N LEU A 28 7.26 -10.44 -1.36
CA LEU A 28 7.09 -9.27 -0.49
C LEU A 28 5.94 -9.47 0.48
N ARG A 29 4.76 -9.83 -0.03
CA ARG A 29 3.56 -10.09 0.79
C ARG A 29 3.82 -11.19 1.82
N SER A 30 4.43 -12.30 1.42
CA SER A 30 4.76 -13.38 2.34
C SER A 30 5.67 -12.93 3.48
N ALA A 31 6.67 -12.08 3.20
CA ALA A 31 7.54 -11.54 4.25
C ALA A 31 6.78 -10.64 5.25
N VAL A 32 5.80 -9.86 4.77
CA VAL A 32 4.94 -9.02 5.62
C VAL A 32 3.93 -9.85 6.42
N GLU A 33 3.33 -10.87 5.82
CA GLU A 33 2.43 -11.83 6.49
C GLU A 33 3.15 -12.57 7.62
N LEU A 34 4.40 -12.95 7.39
CA LEU A 34 5.26 -13.59 8.38
C LEU A 34 5.83 -12.61 9.43
N GLY A 35 5.60 -11.30 9.28
CA GLY A 35 6.11 -10.28 10.20
C GLY A 35 7.63 -10.11 10.18
N ILE A 36 8.31 -10.54 9.11
CA ILE A 36 9.78 -10.48 9.01
C ILE A 36 10.32 -9.06 9.22
N PRO A 37 9.77 -7.99 8.58
CA PRO A 37 10.23 -6.63 8.85
C PRO A 37 10.12 -6.23 10.33
N ASP A 38 8.98 -6.54 10.96
CA ASP A 38 8.72 -6.23 12.37
C ASP A 38 9.66 -6.99 13.31
N ILE A 39 9.94 -8.26 13.04
CA ILE A 39 10.88 -9.08 13.80
C ILE A 39 12.27 -8.46 13.74
N ILE A 40 12.82 -8.19 12.54
CA ILE A 40 14.15 -7.61 12.39
C ILE A 40 14.19 -6.22 13.05
N HIS A 41 13.15 -5.41 12.89
CA HIS A 41 13.05 -4.10 13.52
C HIS A 41 13.13 -4.20 15.05
N SER A 42 12.39 -5.14 15.65
CA SER A 42 12.34 -5.31 17.12
C SER A 42 13.68 -5.70 17.74
N GLN A 43 14.56 -6.33 16.95
CA GLN A 43 15.91 -6.72 17.38
C GLN A 43 16.88 -5.55 17.35
N GLY A 44 16.56 -4.47 16.61
CA GLY A 44 17.39 -3.27 16.48
C GLY A 44 18.70 -3.47 15.71
N ARG A 45 18.94 -4.67 15.16
CA ARG A 45 20.16 -5.05 14.43
C ARG A 45 19.85 -6.16 13.41
N PRO A 46 20.74 -6.39 12.43
CA PRO A 46 20.67 -7.56 11.56
C PRO A 46 20.69 -8.86 12.36
N ILE A 47 19.92 -9.85 11.92
CA ILE A 47 19.77 -11.15 12.61
C ILE A 47 20.04 -12.33 11.68
N THR A 48 20.47 -13.44 12.25
CA THR A 48 20.72 -14.68 11.50
C THR A 48 19.41 -15.33 11.05
N LEU A 49 19.50 -16.27 10.10
CA LEU A 49 18.35 -17.04 9.65
C LEU A 49 17.76 -17.90 10.79
N SER A 50 18.61 -18.42 11.66
CA SER A 50 18.22 -19.22 12.83
C SER A 50 17.45 -18.37 13.86
N GLN A 51 17.91 -17.15 14.14
CA GLN A 51 17.21 -16.19 15.01
C GLN A 51 15.86 -15.77 14.42
N LEU A 52 15.82 -15.47 13.10
CA LEU A 52 14.58 -15.14 12.40
C LEU A 52 13.59 -16.29 12.52
N SER A 53 14.01 -17.51 12.17
CA SER A 53 13.19 -18.73 12.21
C SER A 53 12.53 -18.94 13.58
N ALA A 54 13.26 -18.72 14.68
CA ALA A 54 12.75 -18.88 16.03
C ALA A 54 11.67 -17.85 16.44
N CYS A 55 11.56 -16.73 15.72
CA CYS A 55 10.61 -15.66 16.01
C CYS A 55 9.40 -15.66 15.07
N LEU A 56 9.37 -16.50 14.03
CA LEU A 56 8.29 -16.53 13.06
C LEU A 56 6.99 -17.05 13.70
N PRO A 57 5.82 -16.52 13.32
CA PRO A 57 4.51 -16.94 13.86
C PRO A 57 4.01 -18.25 13.19
N ILE A 58 4.88 -19.26 13.06
CA ILE A 58 4.57 -20.57 12.47
C ILE A 58 5.22 -21.70 13.26
N ASP A 59 4.62 -22.90 13.23
CA ASP A 59 5.12 -24.05 13.99
C ASP A 59 6.54 -24.47 13.59
N TYR A 60 6.83 -24.44 12.28
CA TYR A 60 8.13 -24.80 11.74
C TYR A 60 8.42 -24.07 10.43
N ALA A 61 9.51 -23.30 10.41
CA ALA A 61 10.05 -22.72 9.20
C ALA A 61 11.05 -23.69 8.56
N ASN A 62 10.79 -24.11 7.31
CA ASN A 62 11.76 -24.90 6.56
C ASN A 62 13.01 -24.03 6.26
N PRO A 63 14.21 -24.42 6.73
CA PRO A 63 15.40 -23.56 6.61
C PRO A 63 15.81 -23.26 5.17
N ASP A 64 15.69 -24.22 4.24
CA ASP A 64 16.02 -24.01 2.83
C ASP A 64 15.06 -23.00 2.19
N ARG A 65 13.76 -23.16 2.42
CA ARG A 65 12.74 -22.25 1.85
C ARG A 65 12.85 -20.84 2.42
N LEU A 66 13.06 -20.71 3.73
CA LEU A 66 13.26 -19.41 4.37
C LEU A 66 14.53 -18.72 3.85
N ASN A 67 15.64 -19.46 3.71
CA ASN A 67 16.87 -18.93 3.13
C ASN A 67 16.66 -18.45 1.70
N ARG A 68 15.96 -19.23 0.87
CA ARG A 68 15.64 -18.85 -0.52
C ARG A 68 14.78 -17.60 -0.60
N LEU A 69 13.76 -17.48 0.25
CA LEU A 69 12.93 -16.28 0.35
C LEU A 69 13.77 -15.06 0.72
N MET A 70 14.56 -15.15 1.80
CA MET A 70 15.38 -14.03 2.27
C MET A 70 16.44 -13.63 1.24
N ARG A 71 17.12 -14.60 0.61
CA ARG A 71 18.08 -14.32 -0.47
C ARG A 71 17.43 -13.63 -1.67
N TYR A 72 16.23 -14.04 -2.04
CA TYR A 72 15.48 -13.39 -3.11
C TYR A 72 15.15 -11.93 -2.76
N LEU A 73 14.59 -11.71 -1.57
CA LEU A 73 14.23 -10.36 -1.09
C LEU A 73 15.46 -9.44 -0.92
N VAL A 74 16.63 -10.01 -0.59
CA VAL A 74 17.90 -9.28 -0.64
C VAL A 74 18.28 -8.92 -2.08
N SER A 75 18.14 -9.84 -3.03
CA SER A 75 18.50 -9.60 -4.43
C SER A 75 17.67 -8.49 -5.10
N ILE A 76 16.42 -8.30 -4.65
CA ILE A 76 15.55 -7.19 -5.10
C ILE A 76 15.61 -5.96 -4.17
N GLY A 77 16.52 -5.94 -3.19
CA GLY A 77 16.83 -4.78 -2.35
C GLY A 77 15.87 -4.51 -1.18
N ILE A 78 14.91 -5.41 -0.93
CA ILE A 78 13.97 -5.28 0.20
C ILE A 78 14.69 -5.45 1.53
N PHE A 79 15.60 -6.42 1.63
CA PHE A 79 16.46 -6.60 2.81
C PHE A 79 17.95 -6.45 2.43
N SER A 80 18.79 -6.25 3.43
CA SER A 80 20.25 -6.28 3.29
C SER A 80 20.80 -7.59 3.84
N ARG A 81 21.99 -7.98 3.37
CA ARG A 81 22.74 -9.12 3.88
C ARG A 81 24.12 -8.67 4.30
N GLU A 82 24.49 -9.01 5.52
CA GLU A 82 25.84 -8.90 6.05
C GLU A 82 26.44 -10.30 6.09
N HIS A 83 27.59 -10.46 5.45
CA HIS A 83 28.30 -11.73 5.46
C HIS A 83 28.96 -11.95 6.81
N GLY A 84 28.79 -13.14 7.37
CA GLY A 84 29.55 -13.58 8.53
C GLY A 84 31.06 -13.54 8.25
N SER A 85 31.84 -13.31 9.30
CA SER A 85 33.29 -13.41 9.25
C SER A 85 33.71 -14.88 9.35
N ALA A 86 34.47 -15.36 8.37
CA ALA A 86 35.07 -16.70 8.45
C ALA A 86 36.13 -16.82 9.55
N ASP A 87 36.65 -15.69 10.03
CA ASP A 87 37.71 -15.62 11.04
C ASP A 87 37.17 -15.42 12.47
N ASP A 88 35.85 -15.28 12.63
CA ASP A 88 35.18 -15.13 13.93
C ASP A 88 34.25 -16.33 14.18
N GLU A 89 34.60 -17.19 15.14
CA GLU A 89 33.81 -18.38 15.48
C GLU A 89 32.39 -18.03 15.95
N ASP A 90 32.20 -16.83 16.51
CA ASP A 90 30.89 -16.34 16.98
C ASP A 90 30.07 -15.62 15.88
N ASP A 91 30.64 -15.38 14.69
CA ASP A 91 30.00 -14.64 13.59
C ASP A 91 30.11 -15.28 12.21
N GLN A 92 29.85 -16.59 12.11
CA GLN A 92 29.96 -17.33 10.84
C GLN A 92 28.70 -17.29 9.97
N GLU A 93 27.53 -16.97 10.53
CA GLU A 93 26.25 -16.97 9.80
C GLU A 93 25.97 -15.61 9.14
N ASP A 94 25.41 -15.64 7.92
CA ASP A 94 24.89 -14.42 7.31
C ASP A 94 23.76 -13.80 8.16
N LYS A 95 23.79 -12.48 8.25
CA LYS A 95 22.77 -11.70 8.95
C LYS A 95 21.94 -10.88 7.96
N PHE A 96 20.64 -10.77 8.24
CA PHE A 96 19.69 -10.04 7.42
C PHE A 96 19.23 -8.78 8.14
N GLY A 97 19.33 -7.63 7.47
CA GLY A 97 18.99 -6.32 8.03
C GLY A 97 17.93 -5.57 7.21
N LEU A 98 17.31 -4.56 7.80
CA LEU A 98 16.36 -3.68 7.10
C LEU A 98 17.08 -2.73 6.14
N THR A 99 16.44 -2.44 5.00
CA THR A 99 16.78 -1.33 4.09
C THR A 99 15.76 -0.20 4.24
N CYS A 100 15.91 0.88 3.48
CA CYS A 100 14.87 1.91 3.41
C CYS A 100 13.53 1.35 2.90
N LEU A 101 13.55 0.34 2.02
CA LEU A 101 12.34 -0.29 1.49
C LEU A 101 11.63 -1.13 2.56
N SER A 102 12.33 -2.05 3.23
CA SER A 102 11.68 -2.87 4.28
C SER A 102 11.28 -2.08 5.53
N LYS A 103 11.88 -0.91 5.80
CA LYS A 103 11.39 0.00 6.85
C LYS A 103 9.96 0.50 6.58
N LEU A 104 9.58 0.68 5.31
CA LEU A 104 8.19 1.01 4.94
C LEU A 104 7.24 -0.16 5.23
N LEU A 105 7.73 -1.35 5.56
CA LEU A 105 6.92 -2.54 5.83
C LEU A 105 6.89 -2.92 7.32
N VAL A 106 7.36 -2.04 8.20
CA VAL A 106 7.33 -2.23 9.65
C VAL A 106 6.07 -1.57 10.20
N ARG A 107 5.15 -2.36 10.79
CA ARG A 107 3.84 -1.90 11.26
C ARG A 107 3.94 -0.83 12.35
N LYS A 108 4.99 -0.90 13.17
CA LYS A 108 5.22 0.03 14.29
C LYS A 108 5.78 1.39 13.86
N LEU A 109 6.27 1.52 12.63
CA LEU A 109 6.77 2.79 12.13
C LEU A 109 5.62 3.62 11.57
N GLU A 110 5.68 4.93 11.80
CA GLU A 110 4.79 5.89 11.15
C GLU A 110 5.00 5.84 9.62
N ASN A 111 3.95 6.14 8.85
CA ASN A 111 3.97 6.17 7.38
C ASN A 111 4.44 4.85 6.73
N ASN A 112 4.15 3.72 7.38
CA ASN A 112 4.38 2.40 6.78
C ASN A 112 3.34 2.11 5.70
N MET A 113 3.71 1.32 4.70
CA MET A 113 2.91 0.87 3.57
C MET A 113 2.34 -0.55 3.77
N VAL A 114 2.31 -1.05 5.00
CA VAL A 114 1.83 -2.41 5.30
C VAL A 114 0.38 -2.61 4.84
N PRO A 115 -0.57 -1.66 5.06
CA PRO A 115 -1.94 -1.81 4.57
C PRO A 115 -2.04 -2.11 3.06
N PHE A 116 -1.23 -1.45 2.22
CA PHE A 116 -1.19 -1.73 0.78
C PHE A 116 -0.69 -3.13 0.45
N SER A 117 0.38 -3.57 1.13
CA SER A 117 0.95 -4.90 0.90
C SER A 117 0.00 -6.04 1.30
N MET A 118 -1.00 -5.73 2.13
CA MET A 118 -1.98 -6.68 2.68
C MET A 118 -3.35 -6.61 2.01
N LEU A 119 -3.51 -5.79 0.95
CA LEU A 119 -4.74 -5.77 0.16
C LEU A 119 -5.05 -7.17 -0.41
N ASP A 120 -6.33 -7.43 -0.68
CA ASP A 120 -6.73 -8.69 -1.28
C ASP A 120 -6.28 -8.78 -2.74
N PHE A 121 -5.09 -9.32 -2.95
CA PHE A 121 -4.52 -9.54 -4.28
C PHE A 121 -5.39 -10.46 -5.12
N LYS A 122 -6.19 -11.35 -4.55
CA LYS A 122 -7.10 -12.16 -5.36
C LYS A 122 -8.16 -11.27 -5.99
N VAL A 123 -8.80 -10.42 -5.19
CA VAL A 123 -9.81 -9.46 -5.68
C VAL A 123 -9.21 -8.49 -6.71
N LEU A 124 -7.99 -8.01 -6.45
CA LEU A 124 -7.34 -7.04 -7.32
C LEU A 124 -6.71 -7.64 -8.58
N MET A 125 -6.27 -8.91 -8.56
CA MET A 125 -5.59 -9.55 -9.69
C MET A 125 -6.55 -10.21 -10.68
N GLU A 126 -7.71 -10.71 -10.23
CA GLU A 126 -8.65 -11.43 -11.10
C GLU A 126 -9.08 -10.61 -12.34
N PRO A 127 -9.38 -9.29 -12.24
CA PRO A 127 -9.71 -8.47 -13.40
C PRO A 127 -8.62 -8.41 -14.48
N TRP A 128 -7.35 -8.55 -14.10
CA TRP A 128 -6.23 -8.48 -15.04
C TRP A 128 -6.20 -9.65 -16.03
N TYR A 129 -6.77 -10.80 -15.67
CA TYR A 129 -6.98 -11.91 -16.61
C TYR A 129 -7.96 -11.56 -17.74
N HIS A 130 -8.75 -10.49 -17.57
CA HIS A 130 -9.70 -9.98 -18.55
C HIS A 130 -9.24 -8.70 -19.24
N LEU A 131 -7.97 -8.29 -19.08
CA LEU A 131 -7.44 -7.07 -19.72
C LEU A 131 -7.57 -7.13 -21.24
N THR A 132 -7.15 -8.23 -21.88
CA THR A 132 -7.28 -8.40 -23.34
C THR A 132 -8.73 -8.32 -23.80
N TRP A 133 -9.67 -8.88 -23.03
CA TRP A 133 -11.09 -8.78 -23.32
C TRP A 133 -11.58 -7.33 -23.25
N SER A 134 -11.12 -6.55 -22.26
CA SER A 134 -11.53 -5.15 -22.07
C SER A 134 -11.09 -4.21 -23.21
N LEU A 135 -10.16 -4.66 -24.06
CA LEU A 135 -9.73 -3.91 -25.25
C LEU A 135 -10.69 -4.10 -26.45
N ASP A 136 -11.62 -5.06 -26.41
CA ASP A 136 -12.64 -5.20 -27.45
C ASP A 136 -13.62 -4.02 -27.36
N GLY A 137 -13.73 -3.22 -28.41
CA GLY A 137 -14.65 -2.07 -28.45
C GLY A 137 -16.13 -2.44 -28.22
N ARG A 138 -16.51 -3.72 -28.37
CA ARG A 138 -17.85 -4.23 -28.02
C ARG A 138 -18.06 -4.41 -26.51
N ALA A 139 -16.99 -4.40 -25.72
CA ALA A 139 -17.03 -4.40 -24.26
C ALA A 139 -17.26 -2.99 -23.67
N SER A 140 -17.57 -1.99 -24.50
CA SER A 140 -17.74 -0.60 -24.08
C SER A 140 -18.72 -0.47 -22.90
N GLY A 141 -18.28 0.19 -21.83
CA GLY A 141 -19.11 0.50 -20.66
C GLY A 141 -19.11 -0.55 -19.56
N VAL A 142 -18.40 -1.68 -19.72
CA VAL A 142 -18.19 -2.66 -18.65
C VAL A 142 -16.70 -2.83 -18.39
N THR A 143 -16.27 -2.50 -17.19
CA THR A 143 -14.87 -2.68 -16.75
C THR A 143 -14.52 -4.15 -16.59
N ALA A 144 -13.22 -4.49 -16.63
CA ALA A 144 -12.76 -5.84 -16.34
C ALA A 144 -13.17 -6.31 -14.94
N PHE A 145 -13.22 -5.40 -13.96
CA PHE A 145 -13.70 -5.69 -12.62
C PHE A 145 -15.19 -6.07 -12.61
N GLU A 146 -16.04 -5.26 -13.25
CA GLU A 146 -17.48 -5.53 -13.36
C GLU A 146 -17.76 -6.84 -14.10
N ARG A 147 -16.93 -7.20 -15.07
CA ARG A 147 -17.06 -8.51 -15.75
C ARG A 147 -16.83 -9.68 -14.79
N VAL A 148 -15.84 -9.59 -13.91
CA VAL A 148 -15.48 -10.67 -12.97
C VAL A 148 -16.49 -10.75 -11.84
N TYR A 149 -16.80 -9.61 -11.22
CA TYR A 149 -17.56 -9.55 -9.97
C TYR A 149 -19.04 -9.20 -10.15
N GLY A 150 -19.47 -8.86 -11.38
CA GLY A 150 -20.86 -8.52 -11.70
C GLY A 150 -21.34 -7.19 -11.11
N THR A 151 -20.46 -6.42 -10.49
CA THR A 151 -20.75 -5.13 -9.83
C THR A 151 -19.56 -4.19 -9.93
N LYS A 152 -19.78 -2.89 -9.69
CA LYS A 152 -18.71 -1.88 -9.74
C LYS A 152 -17.73 -2.08 -8.58
N PHE A 153 -16.51 -1.61 -8.75
CA PHE A 153 -15.45 -1.71 -7.73
C PHE A 153 -15.88 -1.15 -6.36
N TRP A 154 -16.43 0.06 -6.33
CA TRP A 154 -16.88 0.71 -5.09
C TRP A 154 -18.12 0.06 -4.49
N ASP A 155 -19.02 -0.47 -5.34
CA ASP A 155 -20.19 -1.22 -4.88
C ASP A 155 -19.76 -2.56 -4.25
N TYR A 156 -18.76 -3.24 -4.82
CA TYR A 156 -18.15 -4.44 -4.25
C TYR A 156 -17.51 -4.15 -2.90
N ALA A 157 -16.73 -3.06 -2.78
CA ALA A 157 -16.12 -2.65 -1.53
C ALA A 157 -17.13 -2.36 -0.42
N GLY A 158 -18.33 -1.89 -0.77
CA GLY A 158 -19.43 -1.74 0.20
C GLY A 158 -20.16 -3.04 0.56
N GLN A 159 -20.06 -4.10 -0.27
CA GLN A 159 -20.69 -5.40 -0.03
C GLN A 159 -19.78 -6.37 0.75
N ASP A 160 -18.48 -6.34 0.45
CA ASP A 160 -17.45 -7.16 1.10
C ASP A 160 -16.76 -6.33 2.20
N LEU A 161 -17.23 -6.49 3.44
CA LEU A 161 -16.76 -5.71 4.59
C LEU A 161 -15.26 -5.87 4.82
N GLU A 162 -14.71 -7.08 4.68
CA GLU A 162 -13.28 -7.32 4.91
C GLU A 162 -12.43 -6.64 3.84
N PHE A 163 -12.85 -6.71 2.56
CA PHE A 163 -12.16 -6.00 1.48
C PHE A 163 -12.28 -4.48 1.64
N GLY A 164 -13.48 -3.97 1.94
CA GLY A 164 -13.74 -2.55 2.15
C GLY A 164 -12.90 -1.95 3.28
N GLU A 165 -12.79 -2.64 4.42
CA GLU A 165 -11.95 -2.23 5.54
C GLU A 165 -10.47 -2.14 5.15
N LYS A 166 -9.92 -3.18 4.52
CA LYS A 166 -8.52 -3.18 4.04
C LYS A 166 -8.26 -2.09 3.01
N LEU A 167 -9.21 -1.85 2.11
CA LEU A 167 -9.12 -0.80 1.10
C LEU A 167 -9.09 0.59 1.76
N ASN A 168 -9.97 0.84 2.73
CA ASN A 168 -10.01 2.08 3.49
C ASN A 168 -8.72 2.31 4.29
N GLU A 169 -8.18 1.27 4.93
CA GLU A 169 -6.89 1.33 5.64
C GLU A 169 -5.74 1.66 4.68
N ALA A 170 -5.71 1.06 3.50
CA ALA A 170 -4.71 1.36 2.47
C ALA A 170 -4.80 2.82 2.02
N MET A 171 -6.00 3.32 1.68
CA MET A 171 -6.18 4.71 1.26
C MET A 171 -5.80 5.71 2.38
N ALA A 172 -6.13 5.40 3.63
CA ALA A 172 -5.75 6.22 4.78
C ALA A 172 -4.23 6.23 5.01
N CYS A 173 -3.56 5.10 4.80
CA CYS A 173 -2.11 4.95 4.89
C CYS A 173 -1.37 5.84 3.86
N ASP A 174 -1.75 5.80 2.59
CA ASP A 174 -1.17 6.67 1.55
C ASP A 174 -1.41 8.15 1.87
N THR A 175 -2.64 8.47 2.30
CA THR A 175 -3.01 9.84 2.67
C THR A 175 -2.20 10.37 3.84
N SER A 176 -1.99 9.56 4.89
CA SER A 176 -1.19 9.94 6.06
C SER A 176 0.26 10.25 5.69
N SER A 177 0.79 9.52 4.71
CA SER A 177 2.18 9.67 4.25
C SER A 177 2.38 10.90 3.34
N THR A 178 1.36 11.27 2.56
CA THR A 178 1.44 12.34 1.56
C THR A 178 1.03 13.70 2.08
N MET A 179 0.03 13.77 2.97
CA MET A 179 -0.55 15.01 3.46
C MET A 179 0.43 15.96 4.16
N PRO A 180 1.36 15.50 5.04
CA PRO A 180 2.30 16.42 5.70
C PRO A 180 3.12 17.25 4.71
N THR A 181 3.64 16.61 3.67
CA THR A 181 4.40 17.28 2.61
C THR A 181 3.52 18.21 1.79
N LEU A 182 2.30 17.79 1.45
CA LEU A 182 1.35 18.59 0.68
C LEU A 182 0.96 19.86 1.43
N LEU A 183 0.62 19.76 2.73
CA LEU A 183 0.25 20.91 3.55
C LEU A 183 1.43 21.87 3.78
N GLN A 184 2.66 21.35 3.84
CA GLN A 184 3.86 22.18 3.93
C GLN A 184 4.12 22.94 2.62
N GLN A 185 4.05 22.27 1.47
CA GLN A 185 4.36 22.87 0.17
C GLN A 185 3.29 23.85 -0.31
N PHE A 186 2.03 23.55 -0.04
CA PHE A 186 0.88 24.36 -0.48
C PHE A 186 0.23 25.13 0.67
N ASN A 187 1.00 25.47 1.71
CA ASN A 187 0.50 26.10 2.93
C ASN A 187 -0.39 27.31 2.66
N GLN A 188 0.03 28.21 1.76
CA GLN A 188 -0.72 29.42 1.41
C GLN A 188 -2.11 29.10 0.83
N VAL A 189 -2.21 28.05 -0.01
CA VAL A 189 -3.47 27.63 -0.63
C VAL A 189 -4.50 27.26 0.44
N PHE A 190 -4.08 26.53 1.48
CA PHE A 190 -4.95 26.13 2.59
C PHE A 190 -5.21 27.28 3.59
N ALA A 191 -4.22 28.15 3.82
CA ALA A 191 -4.36 29.28 4.74
C ALA A 191 -5.43 30.29 4.30
N ASP A 192 -5.63 30.43 2.98
CA ASP A 192 -6.62 31.34 2.41
C ASP A 192 -8.04 30.72 2.32
N MET A 193 -8.21 29.45 2.71
CA MET A 193 -9.52 28.78 2.68
C MET A 193 -10.40 29.17 3.87
N SER A 194 -11.70 29.29 3.63
CA SER A 194 -12.71 29.38 4.69
C SER A 194 -13.40 28.03 4.93
N SER A 195 -13.63 27.26 3.86
CA SER A 195 -14.17 25.90 3.94
C SER A 195 -13.67 25.01 2.81
N VAL A 196 -13.59 23.71 3.08
CA VAL A 196 -13.22 22.67 2.11
C VAL A 196 -14.06 21.41 2.30
N VAL A 197 -14.50 20.83 1.18
CA VAL A 197 -15.06 19.47 1.14
C VAL A 197 -14.04 18.54 0.50
N ASP A 198 -13.66 17.50 1.24
CA ASP A 198 -12.83 16.39 0.78
C ASP A 198 -13.74 15.33 0.13
N VAL A 199 -13.82 15.38 -1.20
CA VAL A 199 -14.70 14.56 -2.04
C VAL A 199 -14.02 13.22 -2.31
N GLY A 200 -14.65 12.12 -1.90
CA GLY A 200 -13.99 10.81 -1.84
C GLY A 200 -12.94 10.78 -0.71
N GLY A 201 -13.19 11.50 0.39
CA GLY A 201 -12.22 11.71 1.48
C GLY A 201 -11.97 10.47 2.36
N GLY A 202 -12.63 9.36 2.08
CA GLY A 202 -12.48 8.09 2.79
C GLY A 202 -12.82 8.21 4.27
N THR A 203 -11.91 7.72 5.12
CA THR A 203 -12.02 7.82 6.59
C THR A 203 -11.74 9.21 7.13
N GLY A 204 -11.46 10.20 6.26
CA GLY A 204 -11.27 11.60 6.61
C GLY A 204 -9.83 12.00 6.95
N THR A 205 -8.85 11.16 6.65
CA THR A 205 -7.43 11.39 6.97
C THR A 205 -6.92 12.74 6.45
N ALA A 206 -7.26 13.12 5.21
CA ALA A 206 -6.82 14.39 4.64
C ALA A 206 -7.54 15.58 5.30
N ALA A 207 -8.86 15.53 5.41
CA ALA A 207 -9.66 16.55 6.10
C ALA A 207 -9.19 16.80 7.55
N MET A 208 -8.89 15.74 8.31
CA MET A 208 -8.35 15.85 9.68
C MET A 208 -6.97 16.49 9.71
N ALA A 209 -6.08 16.16 8.76
CA ALA A 209 -4.77 16.77 8.65
C ALA A 209 -4.86 18.28 8.34
N ILE A 210 -5.81 18.67 7.47
CA ILE A 210 -6.11 20.07 7.16
C ILE A 210 -6.65 20.79 8.39
N ALA A 211 -7.69 20.25 9.04
CA ALA A 211 -8.31 20.88 10.22
C ALA A 211 -7.30 21.07 11.36
N LYS A 212 -6.40 20.11 11.56
CA LYS A 212 -5.30 20.20 12.54
C LYS A 212 -4.30 21.30 12.20
N SER A 213 -3.98 21.48 10.92
CA SER A 213 -2.96 22.45 10.46
C SER A 213 -3.52 23.85 10.28
N PHE A 214 -4.81 23.96 9.97
CA PHE A 214 -5.51 25.21 9.69
C PHE A 214 -6.86 25.26 10.44
N PRO A 215 -6.86 25.57 11.74
CA PRO A 215 -8.07 25.49 12.58
C PRO A 215 -9.23 26.42 12.17
N ASN A 216 -8.95 27.42 11.31
CA ASN A 216 -9.97 28.34 10.80
C ASN A 216 -10.70 27.78 9.57
N VAL A 217 -10.20 26.70 8.97
CA VAL A 217 -10.80 26.07 7.79
C VAL A 217 -11.85 25.07 8.25
N LYS A 218 -13.10 25.26 7.81
CA LYS A 218 -14.16 24.26 8.03
C LYS A 218 -13.97 23.10 7.07
N CYS A 219 -13.74 21.91 7.62
CA CYS A 219 -13.53 20.70 6.84
C CYS A 219 -14.78 19.81 6.84
N THR A 220 -15.15 19.29 5.67
CA THR A 220 -16.17 18.26 5.51
C THR A 220 -15.60 17.09 4.74
N VAL A 221 -15.74 15.88 5.26
CA VAL A 221 -15.50 14.64 4.51
C VAL A 221 -16.78 14.26 3.80
N PHE A 222 -16.69 14.01 2.50
CA PHE A 222 -17.81 13.54 1.69
C PHE A 222 -17.45 12.24 0.97
N ASP A 223 -18.14 11.14 1.28
CA ASP A 223 -17.87 9.82 0.70
C ASP A 223 -19.13 8.96 0.59
N HIS A 224 -19.01 7.76 0.03
CA HIS A 224 -20.09 6.81 -0.11
C HIS A 224 -20.66 6.40 1.26
N PRO A 225 -21.99 6.15 1.38
CA PRO A 225 -22.62 5.66 2.62
C PRO A 225 -22.05 4.40 3.26
N HIS A 226 -21.20 3.63 2.56
CA HIS A 226 -20.56 2.45 3.14
C HIS A 226 -19.22 2.78 3.82
N VAL A 227 -18.65 3.95 3.55
CA VAL A 227 -17.37 4.41 4.11
C VAL A 227 -17.60 5.37 5.27
N VAL A 228 -18.57 6.28 5.11
CA VAL A 228 -18.84 7.36 6.06
C VAL A 228 -20.28 7.29 6.53
N VAL A 229 -20.46 7.39 7.85
CA VAL A 229 -21.76 7.64 8.48
C VAL A 229 -21.86 9.14 8.76
N ASP A 230 -23.00 9.73 8.42
CA ASP A 230 -23.28 11.15 8.66
C ASP A 230 -23.00 11.52 10.11
N ASP A 231 -22.12 12.50 10.30
CA ASP A 231 -21.77 13.01 11.60
C ASP A 231 -21.54 14.52 11.51
N GLN A 232 -22.46 15.26 12.11
CA GLN A 232 -22.39 16.71 12.24
C GLN A 232 -21.89 17.13 13.62
N SER A 233 -21.59 16.17 14.49
CA SER A 233 -20.87 16.47 15.72
C SER A 233 -19.46 16.90 15.32
N ASP A 234 -19.08 18.11 15.70
CA ASP A 234 -17.76 18.70 15.43
C ASP A 234 -16.65 18.03 16.25
N SER A 235 -16.72 16.71 16.38
CA SER A 235 -15.87 15.82 17.18
C SER A 235 -14.50 15.69 16.54
N GLY A 236 -13.76 16.80 16.46
CA GLY A 236 -12.44 16.90 15.84
C GLY A 236 -12.29 17.99 14.78
N GLY A 237 -13.24 18.91 14.61
CA GLY A 237 -13.12 19.99 13.63
C GLY A 237 -13.53 19.61 12.20
N VAL A 238 -14.15 18.42 12.01
CA VAL A 238 -14.45 17.85 10.68
C VAL A 238 -15.85 17.27 10.65
N ALA A 239 -16.72 17.81 9.80
CA ALA A 239 -18.04 17.25 9.53
C ALA A 239 -17.95 16.05 8.55
N LYS A 240 -18.91 15.14 8.62
CA LYS A 240 -19.00 13.96 7.75
C LYS A 240 -20.36 13.91 7.07
N VAL A 241 -20.34 13.76 5.75
CA VAL A 241 -21.54 13.65 4.92
C VAL A 241 -21.39 12.45 4.00
N SER A 242 -22.41 11.61 3.97
CA SER A 242 -22.50 10.49 3.05
C SER A 242 -23.30 10.87 1.81
N GLY A 243 -22.92 10.32 0.65
CA GLY A 243 -23.68 10.52 -0.58
C GLY A 243 -22.94 10.02 -1.81
N ASP A 244 -23.43 10.46 -2.97
CA ASP A 244 -22.86 10.14 -4.27
C ASP A 244 -22.47 11.45 -4.97
N MET A 245 -21.17 11.62 -5.22
CA MET A 245 -20.62 12.82 -5.88
C MET A 245 -21.14 13.05 -7.30
N PHE A 246 -21.64 12.00 -7.96
CA PHE A 246 -22.28 12.13 -9.27
C PHE A 246 -23.70 12.69 -9.17
N ASN A 247 -24.31 12.65 -7.99
CA ASN A 247 -25.62 13.24 -7.71
C ASN A 247 -25.52 14.62 -7.06
N PHE A 248 -24.70 14.76 -6.02
CA PHE A 248 -24.46 16.05 -5.36
C PHE A 248 -23.12 16.09 -4.63
N ILE A 249 -22.61 17.29 -4.38
CA ILE A 249 -21.46 17.53 -3.51
C ILE A 249 -21.90 18.59 -2.47
N PRO A 250 -21.60 18.42 -1.17
CA PRO A 250 -21.88 19.44 -0.16
C PRO A 250 -21.24 20.79 -0.54
N ARG A 251 -21.92 21.89 -0.20
CA ARG A 251 -21.43 23.23 -0.53
C ARG A 251 -20.22 23.59 0.34
N ALA A 252 -19.15 24.03 -0.29
CA ALA A 252 -18.00 24.67 0.34
C ALA A 252 -17.36 25.67 -0.64
N ASP A 253 -16.42 26.47 -0.13
CA ASP A 253 -15.65 27.42 -0.94
C ASP A 253 -14.61 26.71 -1.82
N ASN A 254 -14.11 25.56 -1.34
CA ASN A 254 -13.10 24.75 -2.02
C ASN A 254 -13.48 23.27 -2.03
N LEU A 255 -13.01 22.56 -3.05
CA LEU A 255 -13.10 21.10 -3.14
C LEU A 255 -11.69 20.53 -3.14
N LEU A 256 -11.46 19.52 -2.31
CA LEU A 256 -10.29 18.66 -2.38
C LEU A 256 -10.71 17.34 -3.02
N LEU A 257 -9.94 16.89 -4.01
CA LEU A 257 -10.16 15.62 -4.70
C LEU A 257 -8.83 14.89 -4.79
N LYS A 258 -8.51 14.12 -3.74
CA LYS A 258 -7.30 13.31 -3.70
C LYS A 258 -7.59 11.99 -4.40
N VAL A 259 -7.02 11.81 -5.59
CA VAL A 259 -7.05 10.51 -6.28
C VAL A 259 -5.95 9.63 -5.66
N GLY A 260 -6.30 8.40 -5.27
CA GLY A 260 -5.31 7.40 -4.85
C GLY A 260 -4.27 7.17 -5.94
N ALA A 261 -3.02 6.94 -5.55
CA ALA A 261 -1.93 6.59 -6.47
C ALA A 261 -2.15 5.21 -7.13
#